data_AF-A0A1S4W0M0-F1
#
_entry.id   AF-A0A1S4W0M0-F1
#
_cell.length_a   1.000
_cell.length_b   1.000
_cell.length_c   1.000
_cell.angle_alpha   90.00
_cell.angle_beta   90.00
_cell.angle_gamma   90.00
#
_symmetry.space_group_name_H-M   'P 1'
#
loop_
_entity.id
_entity.type
_entity.pdbx_description
1 polymer ?
#
loop_
_entity_poly.entity_id
_entity_poly.type
_entity_poly.pdbx_seq_one_letter_code
_entity_poly.pdbx_strand_id
1 'polypeptide(L)' 'MARDPEAIKADIDKARDQLAATVDTLSDRANPQRLAEDAKASVLATLNKPAVKFTILGFGAVVAVLVVRKVAGKFRRD' A
#
# COMPACT_ATOMS: atom_id res chain seq x y z
N MET A 1 -36.14 21.09 -30.11
CA MET A 1 -36.91 21.50 -28.92
C MET A 1 -35.91 21.61 -27.79
N ALA A 2 -35.63 22.82 -27.31
CA ALA A 2 -34.75 23.02 -26.16
C ALA A 2 -35.38 22.27 -24.97
N ARG A 3 -34.61 21.41 -24.31
CA ARG A 3 -35.06 20.67 -23.13
C ARG A 3 -35.57 21.70 -22.12
N ASP A 4 -36.85 21.60 -21.73
CA ASP A 4 -37.45 22.55 -20.79
C ASP A 4 -36.59 22.63 -19.52
N PRO A 5 -36.25 23.83 -19.02
CA PRO A 5 -35.44 24.00 -17.82
C PRO A 5 -35.98 23.23 -16.61
N GLU A 6 -37.31 23.07 -16.54
CA GLU A 6 -37.99 22.30 -15.50
C GLU A 6 -37.68 20.79 -15.56
N ALA A 7 -37.55 20.23 -16.77
CA ALA A 7 -37.15 18.83 -16.94
C ALA A 7 -35.68 18.61 -16.52
N ILE A 8 -34.80 19.59 -16.79
CA ILE A 8 -33.41 19.54 -16.36
C ILE A 8 -33.30 19.61 -14.83
N LYS A 9 -34.09 20.46 -14.15
CA LYS A 9 -34.11 20.53 -12.68
C LYS A 9 -34.54 19.21 -12.05
N ALA A 10 -35.61 18.60 -12.58
CA ALA A 10 -36.09 17.31 -12.12
C ALA A 10 -35.05 16.18 -12.30
N ASP A 11 -34.35 16.18 -13.43
CA ASP A 11 -33.26 15.23 -13.70
C ASP A 11 -32.05 15.46 -12.75
N ILE A 12 -31.73 16.72 -12.40
CA ILE A 12 -30.65 17.06 -11.45
C ILE A 12 -30.98 16.62 -10.03
N ASP A 13 -32.19 16.91 -9.53
CA ASP A 13 -32.57 16.53 -8.16
C ASP A 13 -32.57 15.01 -8.00
N LYS A 14 -33.06 14.27 -9.00
CA LYS A 14 -32.98 12.81 -9.03
C LYS A 14 -31.54 12.29 -9.05
N ALA A 15 -30.64 12.97 -9.77
CA ALA A 15 -29.21 12.61 -9.78
C ALA A 15 -28.53 12.87 -8.42
N ARG A 16 -28.97 13.90 -7.67
CA ARG A 16 -28.45 14.19 -6.32
C ARG A 16 -28.82 13.09 -5.32
N ASP A 17 -30.05 12.62 -5.35
CA ASP A 17 -30.50 11.52 -4.50
C ASP A 17 -29.77 10.21 -4.82
N GLN A 18 -29.53 9.94 -6.12
CA GLN A 18 -28.74 8.78 -6.56
C GLN A 18 -27.26 8.88 -6.16
N LEU A 19 -26.68 10.08 -6.15
CA LEU A 19 -25.31 10.30 -5.69
C LEU A 19 -25.18 10.10 -4.18
N ALA A 20 -26.16 10.53 -3.37
CA ALA A 20 -26.19 10.29 -1.94
C ALA A 20 -26.21 8.78 -1.62
N ALA A 21 -27.05 8.01 -2.33
CA ALA A 21 -27.08 6.54 -2.20
C ALA A 21 -25.78 5.85 -2.69
N THR A 22 -25.07 6.47 -3.64
CA THR A 22 -23.80 5.95 -4.17
C THR A 22 -22.62 6.29 -3.25
N VAL A 23 -22.64 7.43 -2.56
CA VAL A 23 -21.59 7.80 -1.59
C VAL A 23 -21.57 6.86 -0.38
N ASP A 24 -22.75 6.43 0.09
CA ASP A 24 -22.83 5.43 1.17
C ASP A 24 -22.25 4.07 0.75
N THR A 25 -22.54 3.62 -0.48
CA THR A 25 -22.02 2.33 -0.99
C THR A 25 -20.55 2.37 -1.37
N LEU A 26 -20.01 3.53 -1.74
CA LEU A 26 -18.58 3.70 -1.99
C LEU A 26 -17.78 3.78 -0.69
N SER A 27 -18.37 4.32 0.38
CA SER A 27 -17.76 4.33 1.73
C SER A 27 -17.61 2.92 2.30
N ASP A 28 -18.57 2.03 2.02
CA ASP A 28 -18.50 0.62 2.44
C ASP A 28 -17.41 -0.18 1.69
N ARG A 29 -17.19 0.10 0.40
CA ARG A 29 -16.16 -0.59 -0.41
C ARG A 29 -14.78 0.04 -0.36
N ALA A 30 -14.68 1.28 0.12
CA ALA A 30 -13.42 1.97 0.34
C ALA A 30 -12.96 1.90 1.80
N ASN A 31 -13.33 0.84 2.56
CA ASN A 31 -12.86 0.69 3.94
C ASN A 31 -11.32 0.62 3.98
N PRO A 32 -10.62 1.70 4.38
CA PRO A 32 -9.15 1.77 4.36
C PRO A 32 -8.54 0.80 5.36
N GLN A 33 -9.32 0.32 6.34
CA GLN A 33 -8.88 -0.69 7.29
C GLN A 33 -8.56 -2.01 6.60
N ARG A 34 -9.34 -2.42 5.58
CA ARG A 34 -9.08 -3.66 4.84
C ARG A 34 -7.89 -3.55 3.92
N LEU A 35 -7.71 -2.41 3.24
CA LEU A 35 -6.50 -2.16 2.45
C LEU A 35 -5.25 -2.12 3.32
N ALA A 36 -5.33 -1.53 4.51
CA ALA A 36 -4.23 -1.53 5.48
C ALA A 36 -3.96 -2.93 6.05
N GLU A 37 -4.99 -3.72 6.33
CA GLU A 37 -4.83 -5.12 6.75
C GLU A 37 -4.25 -5.98 5.64
N ASP A 38 -4.73 -5.88 4.40
CA ASP A 38 -4.20 -6.62 3.25
C ASP A 38 -2.78 -6.19 2.90
N ALA A 39 -2.45 -4.90 3.03
CA ALA A 39 -1.08 -4.42 2.88
C ALA A 39 -0.17 -4.96 3.99
N LYS A 40 -0.59 -4.91 5.26
CA LYS A 40 0.15 -5.49 6.39
C LYS A 40 0.33 -6.99 6.22
N ALA A 41 -0.72 -7.70 5.83
CA ALA A 41 -0.69 -9.14 5.58
C ALA A 41 0.22 -9.49 4.41
N SER A 42 0.19 -8.71 3.33
CA SER A 42 1.07 -8.91 2.17
C SER A 42 2.53 -8.63 2.49
N VAL A 43 2.82 -7.60 3.29
CA VAL A 43 4.18 -7.31 3.77
C VAL A 43 4.68 -8.42 4.68
N LEU A 44 3.88 -8.85 5.65
CA LEU A 44 4.22 -9.97 6.54
C LEU A 44 4.38 -11.29 5.77
N ALA A 45 3.51 -11.56 4.80
CA ALA A 45 3.61 -12.73 3.93
C ALA A 45 4.89 -12.68 3.09
N THR A 46 5.25 -11.51 2.56
CA THR A 46 6.47 -11.32 1.76
C THR A 46 7.71 -11.50 2.61
N LEU A 47 7.74 -10.95 3.83
CA LEU A 47 8.81 -11.15 4.81
C LEU A 47 8.91 -12.62 5.27
N ASN A 48 7.79 -13.33 5.34
CA ASN A 48 7.76 -14.75 5.70
C ASN A 48 8.20 -15.69 4.57
N LYS A 49 8.35 -15.21 3.32
CA LYS A 49 8.84 -16.05 2.21
C LYS A 49 10.27 -16.54 2.51
N PRO A 50 10.56 -17.84 2.31
CA PRO A 50 11.89 -18.39 2.58
C PRO A 50 12.97 -17.68 1.77
N ALA A 51 12.68 -17.28 0.53
CA ALA A 51 13.61 -16.50 -0.31
C ALA A 51 14.04 -15.16 0.32
N VAL A 52 13.12 -14.45 1.00
CA VAL A 52 13.44 -13.17 1.66
C VAL A 52 14.30 -13.40 2.90
N LYS A 53 14.02 -14.46 3.66
CA LYS A 53 14.85 -14.84 4.82
C LYS A 53 16.29 -15.17 4.42
N PHE A 54 16.48 -15.96 3.37
CA PHE A 54 17.82 -16.32 2.89
C PHE A 54 18.57 -15.14 2.27
N THR A 55 17.89 -14.22 1.58
CA THR A 55 18.53 -13.01 1.04
C THR A 55 18.95 -12.04 2.13
N ILE A 56 18.12 -11.83 3.16
CA ILE A 56 18.50 -11.02 4.34
C ILE A 56 19.70 -11.65 5.07
N LEU A 57 19.65 -12.97 5.30
CA LEU A 57 20.74 -13.68 5.97
C LEU A 57 22.05 -13.62 5.18
N GLY A 58 21.97 -13.87 3.86
CA GLY A 58 23.14 -13.80 2.97
C GLY A 58 23.72 -12.39 2.89
N PHE A 59 22.88 -11.38 2.75
CA PHE A 59 23.32 -9.98 2.74
C PHE A 59 23.96 -9.59 4.08
N GLY A 60 23.34 -9.96 5.20
CA GLY A 60 23.88 -9.73 6.54
C GLY A 60 25.26 -10.36 6.73
N ALA A 61 25.46 -11.59 6.27
CA ALA A 61 26.75 -12.28 6.32
C ALA A 61 27.82 -11.55 5.50
N VAL A 62 27.51 -11.12 4.28
CA VAL A 62 28.44 -10.36 3.42
C VAL A 62 28.84 -9.04 4.10
N VAL A 63 27.87 -8.29 4.62
CA VAL A 63 28.14 -7.03 5.33
C VAL A 63 29.01 -7.27 6.56
N ALA A 64 28.71 -8.29 7.37
CA ALA A 64 29.51 -8.64 8.55
C ALA A 64 30.97 -8.95 8.17
N VAL A 65 31.18 -9.76 7.12
CA VAL A 65 32.53 -10.08 6.62
C VAL A 65 33.26 -8.83 6.14
N LEU A 66 32.58 -7.93 5.42
CA LEU A 66 33.17 -6.67 4.96
C LEU A 66 33.57 -5.76 6.12
N VAL A 67 32.72 -5.66 7.15
CA VAL A 67 33.01 -4.87 8.36
C VAL A 67 34.21 -5.47 9.10
N VAL A 68 34.24 -6.79 9.33
CA VAL A 68 35.37 -7.46 9.98
C VAL A 68 36.65 -7.25 9.18
N ARG A 69 36.62 -7.43 7.86
CA ARG A 69 37.78 -7.21 6.98
C ARG A 69 38.25 -5.74 7.04
N LYS A 70 37.34 -4.78 7.12
CA LYS A 70 37.67 -3.36 7.23
C LYS A 70 38.29 -3.01 8.58
N VAL A 71 37.72 -3.51 9.68
CA VAL A 71 38.23 -3.26 11.04
C VAL A 71 39.55 -3.98 11.28
N ALA A 72 39.64 -5.27 10.95
CA ALA A 72 40.87 -6.05 11.07
C ALA A 72 41.99 -5.57 10.12
N GLY A 73 41.62 -5.06 8.94
CA GLY A 73 42.56 -4.45 8.00
C GLY A 73 43.02 -3.05 8.41
N LYS A 74 42.22 -2.31 9.17
CA LYS A 74 42.59 -1.03 9.78
C LYS A 74 43.58 -1.23 10.92
N PHE A 75 43.31 -2.21 11.79
CA PHE A 75 44.15 -2.52 12.95
C PHE A 75 45.56 -3.03 12.60
N ARG A 76 45.77 -3.58 11.40
CA ARG A 76 47.09 -4.04 10.92
C ARG A 76 47.97 -2.94 10.32
N ARG A 77 47.46 -1.71 10.18
CA ARG A 77 48.15 -0.59 9.53
C ARG A 77 48.55 0.54 10.49
N ASP A 78 48.14 0.45 11.75
CA ASP A 78 48.66 1.26 12.86
C ASP A 78 49.76 0.46 13.59
#